data_AF-A0A3N5XR99-F1
#
_entry.id   AF-A0A3N5XR99-F1
#
_cell.length_a   1.000
_cell.length_b   1.000
_cell.length_c   1.000
_cell.angle_alpha   90.00
_cell.angle_beta   90.00
_cell.angle_gamma   90.00
#
_symmetry.space_group_name_H-M   'P 1'
#
loop_
_entity.id
_entity.type
_entity.pdbx_description
1 polymer ?
#
loop_
_entity_poly.entity_id
_entity_poly.type
_entity_poly.pdbx_seq_one_letter_code
_entity_poly.pdbx_strand_id
1 'polypeptide(L)'
;MAEGWQIEDRCPQCGAPVSLDETDRLLSCAYCQVRLYVATDGIPRYCLPVKPAPVGEIVMVPYWRVRATHYRCVPWELRSALLDLTRLA
;
A
#
# COMPACT_ATOMS: atom_id res chain seq x y z
N MET A 1 3.57 -14.52 -12.90
CA MET A 1 2.40 -13.70 -12.49
C MET A 1 2.80 -13.08 -11.16
N ALA A 2 2.77 -11.76 -11.01
CA ALA A 2 3.27 -11.13 -9.80
C ALA A 2 2.41 -11.59 -8.62
N GLU A 3 3.01 -12.31 -7.68
CA GLU A 3 2.37 -12.71 -6.43
C GLU A 3 2.04 -11.42 -5.66
N GLY A 4 0.77 -11.05 -5.61
CA GLY A 4 0.30 -9.88 -4.88
C GLY A 4 0.45 -10.10 -3.38
N TRP A 5 0.64 -9.03 -2.60
CA TRP A 5 0.66 -9.15 -1.15
C TRP A 5 -0.77 -9.41 -0.65
N GLN A 6 -0.97 -10.53 0.03
CA GLN A 6 -2.21 -10.85 0.74
C GLN A 6 -2.00 -10.56 2.23
N ILE A 7 -2.91 -9.77 2.81
CA ILE A 7 -2.89 -9.43 4.23
C ILE A 7 -4.05 -10.17 4.91
N GLU A 8 -3.76 -10.90 5.98
CA GLU A 8 -4.80 -11.48 6.84
C GLU A 8 -5.08 -10.56 8.03
N ASP A 9 -6.34 -10.22 8.25
CA ASP A 9 -6.80 -9.49 9.43
C ASP A 9 -8.04 -10.15 10.06
N ARG A 10 -8.39 -9.75 11.28
CA ARG A 10 -9.54 -10.29 12.02
C ARG A 10 -10.79 -9.45 11.76
N CYS A 11 -11.90 -10.12 11.45
CA CYS A 11 -13.20 -9.46 11.34
C CYS A 11 -13.58 -8.78 12.66
N PRO A 12 -13.89 -7.48 12.69
CA PRO A 12 -14.25 -6.77 13.93
C PRO A 12 -15.59 -7.21 14.52
N GLN A 13 -16.44 -7.89 13.73
CA GLN A 13 -17.75 -8.37 14.19
C GLN A 13 -17.69 -9.79 14.80
N CYS A 14 -16.94 -10.72 14.21
CA CYS A 14 -16.93 -12.12 14.66
C CYS A 14 -15.54 -12.68 15.01
N GLY A 15 -14.46 -11.94 14.76
CA GLY A 15 -13.08 -12.36 15.04
C GLY A 15 -12.48 -13.35 14.05
N ALA A 16 -13.25 -13.83 13.07
CA ALA A 16 -12.76 -14.77 12.06
C ALA A 16 -11.78 -14.11 11.07
N PRO A 17 -10.87 -14.87 10.44
CA PRO A 17 -9.91 -14.33 9.50
C PRO A 17 -10.61 -13.81 8.23
N VAL A 18 -10.12 -12.69 7.72
CA VAL A 18 -10.52 -12.09 6.45
C VAL A 18 -9.24 -11.78 5.69
N SER A 19 -9.16 -12.23 4.43
CA SER A 19 -8.05 -11.89 3.55
C SER A 19 -8.36 -10.59 2.78
N LEU A 20 -7.34 -9.75 2.64
CA LEU A 20 -7.37 -8.48 1.91
C LEU A 20 -6.28 -8.50 0.82
N ASP A 21 -6.67 -8.17 -0.41
CA ASP A 21 -5.72 -7.76 -1.44
C ASP A 21 -5.32 -6.28 -1.27
N GLU A 22 -4.16 -5.89 -1.79
CA GLU A 22 -3.62 -4.52 -1.69
C GLU A 22 -4.59 -3.41 -2.15
N THR A 23 -5.47 -3.73 -3.10
CA THR A 23 -6.44 -2.77 -3.66
C THR A 23 -7.83 -2.88 -3.06
N ASP A 24 -8.08 -3.87 -2.20
CA ASP A 24 -9.42 -4.10 -1.67
C ASP A 24 -9.79 -3.09 -0.60
N ARG A 25 -10.96 -2.48 -0.79
CA ARG A 25 -11.57 -1.56 0.19
C ARG A 25 -12.83 -2.11 0.81
N LEU A 26 -13.51 -3.00 0.12
CA LEU A 26 -14.76 -3.62 0.56
C LEU A 26 -14.55 -5.12 0.61
N LEU A 27 -14.65 -5.69 1.79
CA LEU A 27 -14.38 -7.10 2.04
C LEU A 27 -15.64 -7.78 2.53
N SER A 28 -15.81 -9.06 2.21
CA SER A 28 -16.93 -9.85 2.71
C SER A 28 -16.39 -10.94 3.63
N CYS A 29 -16.82 -10.95 4.89
CA CYS A 29 -16.41 -12.00 5.81
C CYS A 29 -17.13 -13.30 5.46
N ALA A 30 -16.40 -14.37 5.15
CA ALA A 30 -16.98 -15.67 4.81
C ALA A 30 -17.74 -16.34 5.97
N TYR A 31 -17.57 -15.87 7.20
CA TYR A 31 -18.15 -16.48 8.40
C TYR A 31 -19.46 -15.80 8.83
N CYS A 32 -19.41 -14.49 9.08
CA CYS A 32 -20.60 -13.73 9.52
C CYS A 32 -21.30 -12.97 8.39
N GLN A 33 -20.77 -13.03 7.16
CA GLN A 33 -21.36 -12.43 5.95
C GLN A 33 -21.52 -10.90 5.99
N VAL A 34 -20.90 -10.22 6.96
CA VAL A 34 -20.86 -8.75 6.98
C VAL A 34 -19.91 -8.24 5.90
N ARG A 35 -20.22 -7.05 5.37
CA ARG A 35 -19.32 -6.27 4.53
C ARG A 35 -18.50 -5.32 5.40
N LEU A 36 -17.19 -5.42 5.30
CA LEU A 36 -16.24 -4.55 5.98
C LEU A 36 -15.71 -3.51 5.00
N TYR A 37 -15.51 -2.29 5.47
CA TYR A 37 -14.91 -1.22 4.67
C TYR A 37 -13.64 -0.71 5.33
N VAL A 38 -12.53 -0.73 4.59
CA VAL A 38 -11.26 -0.19 5.06
C VAL A 38 -11.26 1.32 4.84
N ALA A 39 -11.53 2.07 5.92
CA ALA A 39 -11.41 3.51 5.93
C ALA A 39 -9.94 3.90 6.16
N THR A 40 -9.38 4.70 5.26
CA THR A 40 -8.03 5.27 5.40
C THR A 40 -8.15 6.78 5.44
N ASP A 41 -7.38 7.44 6.30
CA ASP A 41 -7.24 8.90 6.22
C ASP A 41 -6.49 9.26 4.92
N GLY A 42 -7.19 9.88 3.99
CA GLY A 42 -6.66 10.32 2.71
C GLY A 42 -6.73 9.27 1.59
N ILE A 43 -5.89 9.47 0.56
CA ILE A 43 -5.83 8.60 -0.62
C ILE A 43 -4.80 7.48 -0.44
N PRO A 44 -5.03 6.28 -1.01
CA PRO A 44 -4.04 5.21 -1.04
C PRO A 44 -2.75 5.72 -1.65
N ARG A 45 -1.62 5.34 -1.06
CA ARG A 45 -0.30 5.73 -1.53
C ARG A 45 0.37 4.50 -2.12
N TYR A 46 0.99 4.67 -3.28
CA TYR A 46 1.87 3.65 -3.82
C TYR A 46 3.10 3.54 -2.93
N CYS A 47 3.40 2.32 -2.50
CA CYS A 47 4.64 1.99 -1.81
C CYS A 47 5.65 1.49 -2.84
N LEU A 48 6.91 1.93 -2.72
CA LEU A 48 7.99 1.34 -3.50
C LEU A 48 8.20 -0.10 -2.99
N PRO A 49 8.16 -1.11 -3.86
CA PRO A 49 8.35 -2.49 -3.44
C PRO A 49 9.76 -2.65 -2.87
N VAL A 50 9.86 -3.24 -1.68
CA VAL A 50 11.14 -3.64 -1.11
C VAL A 50 11.60 -4.88 -1.88
N LYS A 51 12.74 -4.78 -2.58
CA LYS A 51 13.37 -5.95 -3.20
C LYS A 51 13.73 -6.96 -2.10
N PRO A 52 13.64 -8.28 -2.36
CA PRO A 52 13.86 -9.28 -1.33
C PRO A 52 15.27 -9.18 -0.74
N ALA A 53 15.34 -9.40 0.58
CA ALA A 53 16.48 -9.40 1.49
C ALA A 53 17.64 -8.45 1.14
N PRO A 54 17.76 -7.28 1.82
CA PRO A 54 18.96 -6.47 1.68
C PRO A 54 20.18 -7.33 2.04
N VAL A 55 21.18 -7.32 1.16
CA VAL A 55 22.47 -7.95 1.43
C VAL A 55 23.19 -7.09 2.46
N GLY A 56 23.20 -7.52 3.72
CA GLY A 56 23.91 -6.85 4.81
C GLY A 56 23.00 -6.37 5.95
N GLU A 57 23.54 -5.47 6.77
CA GLU A 57 22.86 -4.92 7.94
C GLU A 57 21.80 -3.89 7.53
N ILE A 58 20.59 -4.03 8.07
CA ILE A 58 19.50 -3.06 7.87
C ILE A 58 19.67 -1.95 8.91
N VAL A 59 19.92 -0.74 8.43
CA VAL A 59 20.03 0.44 9.29
C VAL A 59 18.77 1.30 9.20
N MET A 60 18.32 1.83 10.34
CA MET A 60 17.28 2.84 10.39
C MET A 60 17.87 4.20 9.98
N VAL A 61 17.27 4.87 9.00
CA VAL A 61 17.67 6.23 8.63
C VAL A 61 16.57 7.20 9.12
N PRO A 62 16.92 8.20 9.96
CA PRO A 62 15.93 9.04 10.65
C PRO A 62 15.16 9.99 9.72
N TYR A 63 15.67 10.24 8.52
CA TYR A 63 14.98 10.99 7.48
C TYR A 63 15.34 10.46 6.10
N TRP A 64 14.36 10.43 5.20
CA TRP A 64 14.54 10.07 3.79
C TRP A 64 14.05 11.22 2.92
N ARG A 65 14.93 11.74 2.04
CA ARG A 65 14.52 12.69 1.01
C ARG A 65 14.55 12.01 -0.36
N VAL A 66 13.41 12.03 -1.04
CA VAL A 66 13.26 11.50 -2.39
C VAL A 66 13.07 12.66 -3.35
N ARG A 67 14.06 12.86 -4.23
CA ARG A 67 13.97 13.74 -5.40
C ARG A 67 13.82 12.89 -6.65
N ALA A 68 12.72 13.06 -7.37
CA ALA A 68 12.42 12.28 -8.56
C ALA A 68 11.59 13.10 -9.55
N THR A 69 11.46 12.60 -10.77
CA THR A 69 10.44 13.04 -11.72
C THR A 69 9.34 12.00 -11.73
N HIS A 70 8.10 12.39 -11.47
CA HIS A 70 6.96 11.49 -11.60
C HIS A 70 6.22 11.76 -12.91
N TYR A 71 5.67 10.69 -13.46
CA TYR A 71 4.89 10.73 -14.70
C TYR A 71 3.49 10.23 -14.42
N ARG A 72 2.49 10.94 -14.94
CA ARG A 72 1.09 10.55 -14.86
C ARG A 72 0.56 10.38 -16.29
N CYS A 73 0.22 9.15 -16.63
CA CYS A 73 -0.49 8.86 -17.87
C CYS A 73 -1.97 9.22 -17.67
N VAL A 74 -2.46 10.20 -18.43
CA VAL A 74 -3.89 10.51 -18.55
C VAL A 74 -4.31 10.25 -20.00
N PRO A 75 -5.61 10.20 -20.33
CA PRO A 75 -6.02 9.98 -21.72
C PRO A 75 -5.35 10.98 -22.65
N TRP A 76 -4.59 10.47 -23.64
CA TRP A 76 -3.93 11.24 -24.70
C TRP A 76 -2.78 12.18 -24.26
N GLU A 77 -2.36 12.16 -23.00
CA GLU A 77 -1.30 13.05 -22.50
C GLU A 77 -0.43 12.35 -21.44
N LEU A 78 0.89 12.56 -21.54
CA LEU A 78 1.84 12.19 -20.49
C LEU A 78 2.23 13.45 -19.73
N ARG A 79 1.78 13.58 -18.48
CA ARG A 79 2.16 14.69 -17.61
C ARG A 79 3.41 14.32 -16.82
N SER A 80 4.35 15.25 -16.72
CA SER A 80 5.53 15.11 -15.87
C SER A 80 5.54 16.20 -14.80
N ALA A 81 6.04 15.87 -13.61
CA ALA A 81 6.28 16.85 -12.57
C ALA A 81 7.42 16.42 -11.66
N LEU A 82 8.12 17.40 -11.11
CA LEU A 82 9.16 17.17 -10.11
C LEU A 82 8.52 16.79 -8.77
N LEU A 83 9.11 15.79 -8.13
CA LEU A 83 8.73 15.28 -6.84
C LEU A 83 9.91 15.47 -5.88
N ASP A 84 9.68 16.21 -4.79
CA ASP A 84 10.65 16.40 -3.71
C ASP A 84 9.93 16.14 -2.38
N LEU A 85 10.07 14.91 -1.86
CA LEU A 85 9.40 14.46 -0.64
C LEU A 85 10.45 14.24 0.44
N THR A 86 10.14 14.68 1.66
CA THR A 86 10.90 14.30 2.85
C THR A 86 10.00 13.49 3.77
N ARG A 87 10.41 12.29 4.12
CA ARG A 87 9.75 11.43 5.10
C ARG A 87 10.62 11.36 6.35
N LEU A 88 10.06 11.81 7.46
CA LEU A 88 10.60 11.54 8.80
C LEU A 88 10.13 10.15 9.23
N ALA A 89 11.03 9.40 9.88
CA ALA A 89 10.73 8.08 10.45
C ALA A 89 9.64 8.19 11.54
#